data_AF-A0A2N2MYI5-F1
#
_entry.id   AF-A0A2N2MYI5-F1
#
_cell.length_a   1.000
_cell.length_b   1.000
_cell.length_c   1.000
_cell.angle_alpha   90.00
_cell.angle_beta   90.00
_cell.angle_gamma   90.00
#
_symmetry.space_group_name_H-M   'P 1'
#
loop_
_entity.id
_entity.type
_entity.pdbx_description
1 polymer ?
#
loop_
_entity_poly.entity_id
_entity_poly.type
_entity_poly.pdbx_seq_one_letter_code
_entity_poly.pdbx_strand_id
1 'polypeptide(L)'
;MNGFITESVSKIADGLGSALKLLAFVVLTSLAFIPLKTHLGLYGVLGLLAILLLLSLFYLYRSFNDNFEARQKAWCGMAAGALLWQVTRYLPEVPGWGWVSKAGILYWAAAALLTLILWKNVLNVGGRFTLLTFLLNWIGGIYLATLDRAGLWPQFMAQAYASVHYLGILGIMASIWWIVMRSHNSLERKYGGLALYFSVLFTFLFF
;
A
#
# COMPACT_ATOMS: atom_id res chain seq x y z
N MET A 1 11.31 35.58 0.67
CA MET A 1 11.65 34.44 1.54
C MET A 1 10.44 33.66 2.08
N ASN A 2 9.27 34.26 2.30
CA ASN A 2 8.08 33.55 2.82
C ASN A 2 7.45 32.51 1.85
N GLY A 3 7.67 32.64 0.53
CA GLY A 3 7.18 31.68 -0.47
C GLY A 3 7.95 30.34 -0.49
N PHE A 4 9.26 30.36 -0.24
CA PHE A 4 10.09 29.14 -0.28
C PHE A 4 9.81 28.23 0.92
N ILE A 5 9.56 28.82 2.09
CA ILE A 5 9.22 28.08 3.32
C ILE A 5 7.84 27.42 3.18
N THR A 6 6.84 28.14 2.66
CA THR A 6 5.48 27.60 2.46
C THR A 6 5.44 26.49 1.41
N GLU A 7 6.19 26.63 0.31
CA GLU A 7 6.28 25.58 -0.72
C GLU A 7 7.03 24.34 -0.24
N SER A 8 8.14 24.51 0.49
CA SER A 8 8.94 23.41 1.03
C SER A 8 8.16 22.59 2.08
N VAL A 9 7.45 23.28 2.98
CA VAL A 9 6.60 22.63 3.99
C VAL A 9 5.44 21.87 3.33
N SER A 10 4.83 22.43 2.28
CA SER A 10 3.80 21.74 1.51
C SER A 10 4.34 20.51 0.76
N LYS A 11 5.55 20.56 0.19
CA LYS A 11 6.19 19.41 -0.48
C LYS A 11 6.41 18.24 0.47
N ILE A 12 6.93 18.54 1.67
CA ILE A 12 7.20 17.54 2.71
C ILE A 12 5.88 16.99 3.26
N ALA A 13 4.92 17.83 3.62
CA ALA A 13 3.65 17.39 4.21
C ALA A 13 2.81 16.55 3.22
N ASP A 14 2.83 16.90 1.94
CA ASP A 14 1.99 16.26 0.92
C ASP A 14 2.57 14.93 0.45
N GLY A 15 3.88 14.85 0.24
CA GLY A 15 4.57 13.65 -0.21
C GLY A 15 4.99 12.77 0.97
N LEU A 16 5.97 13.23 1.74
CA LEU A 16 6.55 12.49 2.88
C LEU A 16 5.48 12.19 3.94
N GLY A 17 4.65 13.18 4.28
CA GLY A 17 3.59 13.02 5.26
C GLY A 17 2.54 11.97 4.86
N SER A 18 2.25 11.81 3.57
CA SER A 18 1.35 10.76 3.09
C SER A 18 1.98 9.37 3.22
N ALA A 19 3.26 9.25 2.86
CA ALA A 19 4.00 8.00 3.00
C ALA A 19 4.04 7.55 4.47
N LEU A 20 4.39 8.46 5.39
CA LEU A 20 4.45 8.19 6.83
C LEU A 20 3.10 7.75 7.39
N LYS A 21 2.01 8.41 6.99
CA LYS A 21 0.66 8.00 7.43
C LYS A 21 0.26 6.62 6.92
N LEU A 22 0.62 6.26 5.68
CA LEU A 22 0.38 4.90 5.16
C LEU A 22 1.23 3.86 5.90
N LEU A 23 2.50 4.16 6.17
CA LEU A 23 3.35 3.30 6.98
C LEU A 23 2.76 3.11 8.37
N ALA A 24 2.30 4.18 9.01
CA ALA A 24 1.64 4.11 10.31
C ALA A 24 0.39 3.22 10.26
N PHE A 25 -0.47 3.35 9.24
CA PHE A 25 -1.62 2.44 9.08
C PHE A 25 -1.18 0.98 9.01
N VAL A 26 -0.19 0.67 8.17
CA VAL A 26 0.26 -0.70 7.97
C VAL A 26 0.92 -1.26 9.24
N VAL A 27 1.81 -0.51 9.88
CA VAL A 27 2.50 -0.93 11.11
C VAL A 27 1.54 -1.07 12.28
N LEU A 28 0.65 -0.10 12.52
CA LEU A 28 -0.29 -0.15 13.64
C LEU A 28 -1.27 -1.32 13.51
N THR A 29 -1.75 -1.58 12.29
CA THR A 29 -2.66 -2.72 12.06
C THR A 29 -1.95 -4.05 12.21
N SER A 30 -0.70 -4.17 11.74
CA SER A 30 0.14 -5.36 11.98
C SER A 30 0.48 -5.56 13.46
N LEU A 31 0.78 -4.48 14.19
CA LEU A 31 1.03 -4.54 15.64
C LEU A 31 -0.23 -4.90 16.42
N ALA A 32 -1.41 -4.42 16.01
CA ALA A 32 -2.68 -4.76 16.63
C ALA A 32 -3.10 -6.22 16.38
N PHE A 33 -2.72 -6.79 15.24
CA PHE A 33 -3.06 -8.17 14.88
C PHE A 33 -2.49 -9.20 15.88
N ILE A 34 -1.22 -9.05 16.28
CA ILE A 34 -0.52 -10.00 17.18
C ILE A 34 -1.26 -10.21 18.50
N PRO A 35 -1.54 -9.17 19.32
CA PRO A 35 -2.25 -9.34 20.59
C PRO A 35 -3.70 -9.80 20.40
N LEU A 36 -4.39 -9.33 19.35
CA LEU A 36 -5.77 -9.75 19.07
C LEU A 36 -5.86 -11.24 18.74
N LYS A 37 -4.94 -11.75 17.90
CA LYS A 37 -4.85 -13.19 17.60
C LYS A 37 -4.49 -13.99 18.84
N THR A 38 -3.58 -13.48 19.66
CA THR A 38 -3.06 -14.19 20.84
C THR A 38 -4.08 -14.29 21.97
N HIS A 39 -4.80 -13.21 22.27
CA HIS A 39 -5.72 -13.14 23.42
C HIS A 39 -7.17 -13.44 23.09
N LEU A 40 -7.65 -13.06 21.89
CA LEU A 40 -9.06 -13.22 21.48
C LEU A 40 -9.24 -14.28 20.39
N GLY A 41 -8.16 -14.87 19.90
CA GLY A 41 -8.19 -15.92 18.88
C GLY A 41 -8.88 -15.47 17.60
N LEU A 42 -9.71 -16.36 17.04
CA LEU A 42 -10.44 -16.11 15.80
C LEU A 42 -11.38 -14.90 15.89
N TYR A 43 -12.06 -14.72 17.03
CA TYR A 43 -13.00 -13.60 17.20
C TYR A 43 -12.28 -12.25 17.16
N GLY A 44 -11.07 -12.17 17.72
CA GLY A 44 -10.22 -10.98 17.63
C GLY A 44 -9.83 -10.65 16.18
N VAL A 45 -9.44 -11.67 15.41
CA VAL A 45 -9.10 -11.51 14.00
C VAL A 45 -10.31 -11.07 13.17
N LEU A 46 -11.47 -11.69 13.37
CA LEU A 46 -12.71 -11.30 12.68
C LEU A 46 -13.15 -9.87 13.01
N GLY A 47 -13.05 -9.47 14.29
CA GLY A 47 -13.32 -8.10 14.72
C GLY A 47 -12.38 -7.09 14.05
N LEU A 48 -11.08 -7.38 13.99
CA LEU A 48 -10.11 -6.55 13.28
C LEU A 48 -10.44 -6.44 11.79
N LEU A 49 -10.70 -7.56 11.12
CA LEU A 49 -11.05 -7.60 9.70
C LEU A 49 -12.30 -6.76 9.42
N ALA A 50 -13.33 -6.86 10.27
CA ALA A 50 -14.55 -6.06 10.14
C ALA A 50 -14.25 -4.55 10.28
N ILE A 51 -13.46 -4.14 11.28
CA ILE A 51 -13.07 -2.74 11.46
C ILE A 51 -12.27 -2.23 10.26
N LEU A 52 -11.28 -3.00 9.80
CA LEU A 52 -10.46 -2.63 8.65
C LEU A 52 -11.30 -2.51 7.38
N LEU A 53 -12.25 -3.42 7.16
CA LEU A 53 -13.15 -3.38 6.02
C LEU A 53 -14.07 -2.16 6.08
N LEU A 54 -14.69 -1.88 7.23
CA LEU A 54 -15.55 -0.70 7.41
C LEU A 54 -14.78 0.60 7.19
N LEU A 55 -13.58 0.73 7.76
CA LEU A 55 -12.72 1.89 7.54
C LEU A 55 -12.32 2.02 6.07
N SER A 56 -11.99 0.90 5.43
CA SER A 56 -11.65 0.89 4.01
C SER A 56 -12.80 1.36 3.14
N LEU A 57 -14.02 0.84 3.36
CA LEU A 57 -15.22 1.26 2.64
C LEU A 57 -15.56 2.73 2.91
N PHE A 58 -15.37 3.21 4.14
CA PHE A 58 -15.54 4.63 4.47
C PHE A 58 -14.59 5.52 3.68
N TYR A 59 -13.30 5.18 3.63
CA TYR A 59 -12.32 5.92 2.84
C TYR A 59 -12.58 5.80 1.34
N LEU A 60 -13.01 4.62 0.86
CA LEU A 60 -13.38 4.42 -0.53
C LEU A 60 -14.55 5.33 -0.92
N TYR A 61 -15.63 5.33 -0.13
CA TYR A 61 -16.78 6.21 -0.33
C TYR A 61 -16.36 7.68 -0.37
N ARG A 62 -15.52 8.13 0.59
CA ARG A 62 -14.98 9.49 0.57
C ARG A 62 -14.12 9.78 -0.65
N SER A 63 -13.42 8.79 -1.20
CA SER A 63 -12.62 8.98 -2.41
C SER A 63 -13.47 9.23 -3.66
N PHE A 64 -14.74 8.82 -3.65
CA PHE A 64 -15.72 9.04 -4.72
C PHE A 64 -16.60 10.29 -4.54
N ASN A 65 -16.59 10.91 -3.37
CA ASN A 65 -17.42 12.10 -3.11
C ASN A 65 -16.93 13.32 -3.90
N ASP A 66 -17.79 13.87 -4.75
CA ASP A 66 -17.44 14.95 -5.67
C ASP A 66 -17.03 16.26 -5.00
N ASN A 67 -17.52 16.50 -3.77
CA ASN A 67 -17.22 17.70 -2.99
C ASN A 67 -15.76 17.79 -2.51
N PHE A 68 -14.99 16.71 -2.58
CA PHE A 68 -13.59 16.73 -2.16
C PHE A 68 -12.63 17.11 -3.28
N GLU A 69 -11.60 17.85 -2.91
CA GLU A 69 -10.48 18.16 -3.79
C GLU A 69 -9.74 16.90 -4.23
N ALA A 70 -9.11 16.94 -5.41
CA ALA A 70 -8.37 15.80 -5.96
C ALA A 70 -7.29 15.26 -5.01
N ARG A 71 -6.64 16.14 -4.24
CA ARG A 71 -5.65 15.77 -3.21
C ARG A 71 -6.26 14.93 -2.08
N GLN A 72 -7.45 15.29 -1.62
CA GLN A 72 -8.17 14.59 -0.56
C GLN A 72 -8.71 13.26 -1.08
N LYS A 73 -9.25 13.23 -2.31
CA LYS A 73 -9.67 12.01 -3.00
C LYS A 73 -8.50 11.02 -3.13
N ALA A 74 -7.33 11.49 -3.56
CA ALA A 74 -6.12 10.67 -3.66
C ALA A 74 -5.71 10.07 -2.31
N TRP A 75 -5.69 10.87 -1.24
CA TRP A 75 -5.38 10.39 0.10
C TRP A 75 -6.36 9.32 0.60
N CYS A 76 -7.67 9.58 0.46
CA CYS A 76 -8.69 8.62 0.85
C CYS A 76 -8.56 7.33 0.02
N GLY A 77 -8.27 7.47 -1.27
CA GLY A 77 -8.00 6.33 -2.14
C GLY A 77 -6.81 5.49 -1.66
N MET A 78 -5.67 6.15 -1.38
CA MET A 78 -4.47 5.50 -0.86
C MET A 78 -4.74 4.75 0.46
N ALA A 79 -5.44 5.39 1.40
CA ALA A 79 -5.79 4.78 2.68
C ALA A 79 -6.72 3.57 2.50
N ALA A 80 -7.75 3.70 1.66
CA ALA A 80 -8.66 2.59 1.34
C ALA A 80 -7.91 1.38 0.77
N GLY A 81 -6.99 1.61 -0.18
CA GLY A 81 -6.20 0.55 -0.80
C GLY A 81 -5.27 -0.16 0.17
N ALA A 82 -4.61 0.57 1.07
CA ALA A 82 -3.76 -0.02 2.11
C ALA A 82 -4.58 -0.85 3.12
N LEU A 83 -5.75 -0.37 3.52
CA LEU A 83 -6.64 -1.09 4.44
C LEU A 83 -7.27 -2.34 3.79
N LEU A 84 -7.72 -2.25 2.52
CA LEU A 84 -8.20 -3.42 1.77
C LEU A 84 -7.10 -4.48 1.70
N TRP A 85 -5.88 -4.06 1.43
CA TRP A 85 -4.77 -4.99 1.36
C TRP A 85 -4.52 -5.69 2.71
N GLN A 86 -4.58 -4.97 3.84
CA GLN A 86 -4.48 -5.60 5.17
C GLN A 86 -5.61 -6.61 5.43
N VAL A 87 -6.84 -6.30 5.00
CA VAL A 87 -7.95 -7.28 5.07
C VAL A 87 -7.57 -8.55 4.33
N THR A 88 -7.09 -8.43 3.09
CA THR A 88 -6.74 -9.59 2.27
C THR A 88 -5.51 -10.34 2.75
N ARG A 89 -4.57 -9.65 3.42
CA ARG A 89 -3.39 -10.23 4.05
C ARG A 89 -3.76 -11.13 5.24
N TYR A 90 -4.70 -10.71 6.08
CA TYR A 90 -5.12 -11.47 7.27
C TYR A 90 -6.30 -12.41 7.01
N LEU A 91 -6.97 -12.31 5.86
CA LEU A 91 -8.08 -13.20 5.49
C LEU A 91 -7.75 -14.70 5.54
N PRO A 92 -6.55 -15.18 5.12
CA PRO A 92 -6.17 -16.59 5.21
C PRO A 92 -6.14 -17.17 6.63
N GLU A 93 -6.13 -16.33 7.66
CA GLU A 93 -6.16 -16.75 9.08
C GLU A 93 -7.56 -17.21 9.52
N VAL A 94 -8.58 -16.90 8.72
CA VAL A 94 -9.94 -17.41 8.94
C VAL A 94 -10.02 -18.84 8.39
N PRO A 95 -10.48 -19.82 9.19
CA PRO A 95 -10.63 -21.20 8.73
C PRO A 95 -11.44 -21.30 7.43
N GLY A 96 -10.94 -22.05 6.46
CA GLY A 96 -11.56 -22.21 5.14
C GLY A 96 -11.15 -21.17 4.07
N TRP A 97 -10.47 -20.09 4.45
CA TRP A 97 -10.06 -19.01 3.54
C TRP A 97 -8.58 -19.06 3.12
N GLY A 98 -7.86 -20.12 3.50
CA GLY A 98 -6.45 -20.31 3.13
C GLY A 98 -6.18 -20.43 1.62
N TRP A 99 -7.21 -20.57 0.79
CA TRP A 99 -7.06 -20.54 -0.67
C TRP A 99 -6.69 -19.16 -1.21
N VAL A 100 -6.98 -18.08 -0.47
CA VAL A 100 -6.68 -16.69 -0.88
C VAL A 100 -5.16 -16.49 -1.02
N SER A 101 -4.35 -17.08 -0.13
CA SER A 101 -2.89 -17.02 -0.25
C SER A 101 -2.36 -17.88 -1.41
N LYS A 102 -3.05 -18.97 -1.76
CA LYS A 102 -2.67 -19.88 -2.84
C LYS A 102 -3.01 -19.33 -4.23
N ALA A 103 -4.16 -18.65 -4.35
CA ALA A 103 -4.63 -18.03 -5.59
C ALA A 103 -4.12 -16.59 -5.79
N GLY A 104 -3.20 -16.13 -4.94
CA GLY A 104 -2.78 -14.73 -4.84
C GLY A 104 -2.33 -14.11 -6.16
N ILE A 105 -1.65 -14.86 -7.04
CA ILE A 105 -1.19 -14.37 -8.36
C ILE A 105 -2.35 -14.21 -9.34
N LEU A 106 -3.27 -15.18 -9.40
CA LEU A 106 -4.44 -15.12 -10.30
C LEU A 106 -5.39 -13.99 -9.89
N TYR A 107 -5.64 -13.86 -8.58
CA TYR A 107 -6.45 -12.78 -8.04
C TYR A 107 -5.82 -11.40 -8.31
N TRP A 108 -4.50 -11.28 -8.13
CA TRP A 108 -3.77 -10.07 -8.46
C TRP A 108 -3.84 -9.73 -9.95
N ALA A 109 -3.65 -10.72 -10.83
CA ALA A 109 -3.72 -10.53 -12.28
C ALA A 109 -5.12 -10.06 -12.72
N ALA A 110 -6.18 -10.64 -12.15
CA ALA A 110 -7.55 -10.19 -12.38
C ALA A 110 -7.78 -8.75 -11.88
N ALA A 111 -7.32 -8.42 -10.67
CA ALA A 111 -7.43 -7.07 -10.12
C ALA A 111 -6.63 -6.04 -10.95
N ALA A 112 -5.45 -6.40 -11.43
CA ALA A 112 -4.63 -5.57 -12.31
C ALA A 112 -5.32 -5.34 -13.67
N LEU A 113 -5.89 -6.39 -14.26
CA LEU A 113 -6.61 -6.29 -15.53
C LEU A 113 -7.87 -5.42 -15.39
N LEU A 114 -8.65 -5.61 -14.33
CA LEU A 114 -9.79 -4.74 -14.00
C LEU A 114 -9.35 -3.30 -13.82
N THR A 115 -8.23 -3.07 -13.12
CA THR A 115 -7.66 -1.74 -12.93
C THR A 115 -7.32 -1.08 -14.25
N LEU A 116 -6.68 -1.80 -15.19
CA LEU A 116 -6.33 -1.30 -16.51
C LEU A 116 -7.57 -0.93 -17.34
N ILE A 117 -8.59 -1.79 -17.35
CA ILE A 117 -9.83 -1.56 -18.09
C ILE A 117 -10.58 -0.34 -17.55
N LEU A 118 -10.67 -0.21 -16.23
CA LEU A 118 -11.43 0.85 -15.56
C LEU A 118 -10.65 2.17 -15.43
N TRP A 119 -9.33 2.16 -15.68
CA TRP A 119 -8.40 3.26 -15.39
C TRP A 119 -8.84 4.62 -15.93
N LYS A 120 -9.13 4.69 -17.23
CA LYS A 120 -9.51 5.93 -17.91
C LYS A 120 -11.01 6.15 -17.94
N ASN A 121 -11.79 5.07 -17.95
CA ASN A 121 -13.21 5.11 -18.31
C ASN A 121 -14.14 5.30 -17.10
N VAL A 122 -13.76 4.78 -15.93
CA VAL A 122 -14.66 4.73 -14.77
C VAL A 122 -14.00 5.33 -13.52
N LEU A 123 -12.70 5.13 -13.35
CA LEU A 123 -12.04 5.50 -12.10
C LEU A 123 -11.70 6.99 -12.04
N ASN A 124 -12.27 7.64 -11.03
CA ASN A 124 -11.83 8.96 -10.59
C ASN A 124 -10.43 8.89 -9.93
N VAL A 125 -9.89 10.04 -9.53
CA VAL A 125 -8.56 10.11 -8.88
C VAL A 125 -8.48 9.19 -7.65
N GLY A 126 -9.53 9.16 -6.82
CA GLY A 126 -9.59 8.33 -5.62
C GLY A 126 -9.47 6.83 -5.93
N GLY A 127 -10.33 6.33 -6.82
CA GLY A 127 -10.34 4.92 -7.22
C GLY A 127 -9.02 4.47 -7.86
N ARG A 128 -8.37 5.34 -8.65
CA ARG A 128 -7.03 5.08 -9.20
C ARG A 128 -5.99 4.87 -8.09
N PHE A 129 -5.98 5.73 -7.09
CA PHE A 129 -5.07 5.59 -5.95
C PHE A 129 -5.39 4.39 -5.07
N THR A 130 -6.67 4.02 -4.90
CA THR A 130 -7.05 2.78 -4.20
C THR A 130 -6.45 1.55 -4.86
N LEU A 131 -6.67 1.40 -6.17
CA LEU A 131 -6.21 0.23 -6.89
C LEU A 131 -4.68 0.19 -6.99
N LEU A 132 -4.03 1.33 -7.22
CA LEU A 132 -2.56 1.39 -7.20
C LEU A 132 -1.99 0.95 -5.85
N THR A 133 -2.46 1.53 -4.74
CA THR A 133 -1.95 1.17 -3.42
C THR A 133 -2.20 -0.29 -3.10
N PHE A 134 -3.39 -0.80 -3.44
CA PHE A 134 -3.74 -2.20 -3.25
C PHE A 134 -2.83 -3.14 -4.05
N LEU A 135 -2.68 -2.89 -5.35
CA LEU A 135 -1.87 -3.72 -6.25
C LEU A 135 -0.38 -3.68 -5.89
N LEU A 136 0.14 -2.51 -5.49
CA LEU A 136 1.53 -2.35 -5.04
C LEU A 136 1.80 -3.17 -3.77
N ASN A 137 0.93 -3.08 -2.77
CA ASN A 137 1.12 -3.89 -1.57
C ASN A 137 0.99 -5.39 -1.86
N TRP A 138 0.06 -5.75 -2.74
CA TRP A 138 -0.16 -7.15 -3.09
C TRP A 138 1.02 -7.75 -3.89
N ILE A 139 1.63 -7.01 -4.82
CA ILE A 139 2.82 -7.50 -5.53
C ILE A 139 3.99 -7.71 -4.56
N GLY A 140 4.12 -6.86 -3.54
CA GLY A 140 5.06 -7.10 -2.43
C GLY A 140 4.77 -8.39 -1.67
N GLY A 141 3.49 -8.67 -1.37
CA GLY A 141 3.07 -9.93 -0.75
C GLY A 141 3.34 -11.18 -1.61
N ILE A 142 3.12 -11.09 -2.93
CA ILE A 142 3.47 -12.16 -3.87
C ILE A 142 4.98 -12.41 -3.84
N TYR A 143 5.78 -11.34 -3.84
CA TYR A 143 7.23 -11.43 -3.79
C TYR A 143 7.72 -12.17 -2.53
N LEU A 144 7.15 -11.87 -1.35
CA LEU A 144 7.46 -12.62 -0.12
C LEU A 144 7.00 -14.08 -0.18
N ALA A 145 5.81 -14.34 -0.70
CA ALA A 145 5.30 -15.71 -0.85
C ALA A 145 6.16 -16.55 -1.84
N THR A 146 6.79 -15.92 -2.82
CA THR A 146 7.76 -16.58 -3.70
C THR A 146 9.11 -16.82 -3.03
N LEU A 147 9.56 -15.91 -2.15
CA LEU A 147 10.78 -16.07 -1.36
C LEU A 147 10.72 -17.29 -0.44
N ASP A 148 9.60 -17.47 0.29
CA ASP A 148 9.42 -18.63 1.19
C ASP A 148 9.48 -19.98 0.45
N ARG A 149 9.10 -19.99 -0.84
CA ARG A 149 9.19 -21.17 -1.71
C ARG A 149 10.55 -21.32 -2.40
N ALA A 150 11.32 -20.24 -2.47
CA ALA A 150 12.64 -20.20 -3.12
C ALA A 150 13.78 -20.78 -2.26
N GLY A 151 13.51 -21.24 -1.04
CA GLY A 151 14.48 -22.02 -0.23
C GLY A 151 14.98 -23.31 -0.91
N LEU A 152 14.38 -23.69 -2.05
CA LEU A 152 14.78 -24.81 -2.92
C LEU A 152 15.62 -24.38 -4.14
N TRP A 153 15.94 -23.08 -4.31
CA TRP A 153 16.53 -22.54 -5.53
C TRP A 153 18.07 -22.38 -5.42
N PRO A 154 18.80 -22.38 -6.56
CA PRO A 154 20.26 -22.25 -6.58
C PRO A 154 20.77 -20.96 -5.94
N GLN A 155 21.99 -20.99 -5.39
CA GLN A 155 22.65 -19.91 -4.64
C GLN A 155 22.67 -18.54 -5.35
N PHE A 156 22.67 -18.52 -6.69
CA PHE A 156 22.56 -17.29 -7.50
C PHE A 156 21.23 -16.54 -7.30
N MET A 157 20.11 -17.28 -7.20
CA MET A 157 18.80 -16.69 -6.94
C MET A 157 18.74 -16.12 -5.53
N ALA A 158 19.29 -16.80 -4.53
CA ALA A 158 19.38 -16.29 -3.17
C ALA A 158 20.14 -14.95 -3.09
N GLN A 159 21.21 -14.76 -3.87
CA GLN A 159 21.94 -13.49 -3.95
C GLN A 159 21.13 -12.40 -4.69
N ALA A 160 20.46 -12.75 -5.78
CA ALA A 160 19.58 -11.81 -6.48
C ALA A 160 18.44 -11.32 -5.56
N TYR A 161 17.89 -12.20 -4.74
CA TYR A 161 16.89 -11.90 -3.73
C TYR A 161 17.41 -11.01 -2.59
N ALA A 162 18.62 -11.27 -2.07
CA ALA A 162 19.26 -10.39 -1.08
C ALA A 162 19.53 -8.97 -1.63
N SER A 163 19.70 -8.85 -2.96
CA SER A 163 19.96 -7.58 -3.61
C SER A 163 18.74 -6.67 -3.73
N VAL A 164 17.54 -7.20 -3.46
CA VAL A 164 16.28 -6.47 -3.60
C VAL A 164 16.11 -5.37 -2.55
N HIS A 165 16.71 -5.52 -1.37
CA HIS A 165 16.76 -4.45 -0.37
C HIS A 165 17.42 -3.18 -0.92
N TYR A 166 18.47 -3.32 -1.74
CA TYR A 166 19.14 -2.18 -2.37
C TYR A 166 18.25 -1.48 -3.40
N LEU A 167 17.39 -2.21 -4.12
CA LEU A 167 16.38 -1.61 -4.99
C LEU A 167 15.37 -0.77 -4.19
N GLY A 168 14.98 -1.25 -3.01
CA GLY A 168 14.16 -0.48 -2.07
C GLY A 168 14.84 0.84 -1.65
N ILE A 169 16.12 0.79 -1.25
CA ILE A 169 16.90 1.97 -0.86
C ILE A 169 17.02 2.97 -2.03
N LEU A 170 17.35 2.49 -3.23
CA LEU A 170 17.39 3.33 -4.43
C LEU A 170 16.01 3.95 -4.72
N GLY A 171 14.93 3.18 -4.55
CA GLY A 171 13.56 3.66 -4.67
C GLY A 171 13.22 4.77 -3.67
N ILE A 172 13.69 4.65 -2.42
CA ILE A 172 13.55 5.70 -1.39
C ILE A 172 14.26 6.98 -1.84
N MET A 173 15.53 6.88 -2.25
CA MET A 173 16.32 8.03 -2.70
C MET A 173 15.69 8.72 -3.91
N ALA A 174 15.28 7.94 -4.92
CA ALA A 174 14.63 8.44 -6.13
C ALA A 174 13.28 9.10 -5.81
N SER A 175 12.48 8.52 -4.91
CA SER A 175 11.19 9.08 -4.51
C SER A 175 11.34 10.38 -3.74
N ILE A 176 12.30 10.47 -2.81
CA ILE A 176 12.61 11.71 -2.08
C ILE A 176 13.07 12.79 -3.06
N TRP A 177 14.03 12.46 -3.94
CA TRP A 177 14.51 13.40 -4.95
C TRP A 177 13.36 13.90 -5.84
N TRP A 178 12.49 13.00 -6.30
CA TRP A 178 11.33 13.36 -7.12
C TRP A 178 10.36 14.28 -6.40
N ILE A 179 10.02 13.99 -5.13
CA ILE A 179 9.12 14.81 -4.32
C ILE A 179 9.71 16.22 -4.14
N VAL A 180 11.00 16.33 -3.82
CA VAL A 180 11.64 17.62 -3.49
C VAL A 180 11.93 18.44 -4.74
N MET A 181 12.54 17.84 -5.76
CA MET A 181 13.12 18.56 -6.90
C MET A 181 12.19 18.66 -8.11
N ARG A 182 11.33 17.66 -8.35
CA ARG A 182 10.57 17.56 -9.61
C ARG A 182 9.06 17.74 -9.44
N SER A 183 8.51 17.58 -8.24
CA SER A 183 7.06 17.70 -8.05
C SER A 183 6.58 19.16 -8.12
N HIS A 184 5.62 19.42 -9.00
CA HIS A 184 5.02 20.75 -9.16
C HIS A 184 3.63 20.78 -8.50
N ASN A 185 2.85 19.71 -8.69
CA ASN A 185 1.47 19.63 -8.20
C ASN A 185 1.32 18.74 -6.95
N SER A 186 0.32 19.06 -6.11
CA SER A 186 0.02 18.28 -4.89
C SER A 186 -0.33 16.81 -5.17
N LEU A 187 -0.91 16.52 -6.34
CA LEU A 187 -1.27 15.18 -6.77
C LEU A 187 -0.03 14.36 -7.21
N GLU A 188 0.94 14.98 -7.88
CA GLU A 188 2.24 14.36 -8.19
C GLU A 188 3.00 14.00 -6.91
N ARG A 189 2.91 14.86 -5.89
CA ARG A 189 3.48 14.57 -4.56
C ARG A 189 2.83 13.36 -3.91
N LYS A 190 1.54 13.10 -4.15
CA LYS A 190 0.86 11.87 -3.67
C LYS A 190 1.39 10.62 -4.37
N TYR A 191 1.65 10.67 -5.67
CA TYR A 191 2.32 9.57 -6.37
C TYR A 191 3.73 9.32 -5.83
N GLY A 192 4.51 10.39 -5.63
CA GLY A 192 5.83 10.29 -5.00
C GLY A 192 5.76 9.71 -3.58
N GLY A 193 4.78 10.14 -2.78
CA GLY A 193 4.55 9.60 -1.44
C GLY A 193 4.14 8.12 -1.44
N LEU A 194 3.34 7.69 -2.42
CA LEU A 194 2.99 6.28 -2.60
C LEU A 194 4.21 5.44 -2.99
N ALA A 195 5.02 5.94 -3.92
CA ALA A 195 6.26 5.28 -4.34
C ALA A 195 7.27 5.18 -3.18
N LEU A 196 7.39 6.25 -2.39
CA LEU A 196 8.23 6.25 -1.18
C LEU A 196 7.74 5.22 -0.16
N TYR A 197 6.44 5.21 0.13
CA TYR A 197 5.82 4.23 1.01
C TYR A 197 6.13 2.79 0.56
N PHE A 198 5.89 2.49 -0.71
CA PHE A 198 6.15 1.16 -1.26
C PHE A 198 7.64 0.80 -1.20
N SER A 199 8.53 1.73 -1.53
CA SER A 199 9.98 1.53 -1.48
C SER A 199 10.46 1.24 -0.05
N VAL A 200 9.87 1.90 0.96
CA VAL A 200 10.16 1.61 2.37
C VAL A 200 9.69 0.20 2.74
N LEU A 201 8.45 -0.18 2.41
CA LEU A 201 7.96 -1.53 2.68
C LEU A 201 8.82 -2.60 2.00
N PHE A 202 9.28 -2.33 0.77
CA PHE A 202 10.16 -3.20 0.00
C PHE A 202 11.57 -3.30 0.57
N THR A 203 12.11 -2.22 1.12
CA THR A 203 13.40 -2.23 1.82
C THR A 203 13.34 -3.12 3.06
N PHE A 204 12.25 -3.06 3.83
CA PHE A 204 12.11 -3.81 5.09
C PHE A 204 11.34 -5.13 4.93
N LEU A 205 10.94 -5.50 3.71
CA LEU A 205 10.13 -6.67 3.40
C LEU A 205 8.86 -6.77 4.27
N PHE A 206 8.21 -5.63 4.51
CA PHE A 206 7.05 -5.52 5.38
C PHE A 206 5.74 -5.63 4.57
N PHE A 207 5.52 -6.78 3.95
CA PHE A 207 4.29 -7.13 3.21
C PHE A 207 3.58 -8.37 3.80
#